data_AF-A0A7W0YIV6-F1
#
_entry.id   AF-A0A7W0YIV6-F1
#
_cell.length_a   1.000
_cell.length_b   1.000
_cell.length_c   1.000
_cell.angle_alpha   90.00
_cell.angle_beta   90.00
_cell.angle_gamma   90.00
#
_symmetry.space_group_name_H-M   'P 1'
#
loop_
_entity.id
_entity.type
_entity.pdbx_description
1 polymer ?
#
loop_
_entity_poly.entity_id
_entity_poly.type
_entity_poly.pdbx_seq_one_letter_code
_entity_poly.pdbx_strand_id
1 'polypeptide(L)' 'MYRIEVSPGEETVFRTIEELATGVRNGLVTSRSRIYHGASQKWLPIEFHPHYKKALQSLDRPSAYVPAPEPAPAPAHVK' A
#
# COMPACT_ATOMS: atom_id res chain seq x y z
N MET A 1 9.26 3.69 2.53
CA MET A 1 8.33 3.36 1.42
C MET A 1 7.62 2.06 1.77
N TYR A 2 6.31 2.03 1.61
CA TYR A 2 5.43 0.89 1.85
C TYR A 2 4.98 0.34 0.50
N ARG A 3 5.53 -0.80 0.08
CA ARG A 3 5.05 -1.52 -1.11
C ARG A 3 3.89 -2.39 -0.68
N ILE A 4 2.73 -2.23 -1.31
CA ILE A 4 1.50 -2.91 -0.95
C ILE A 4 0.89 -3.54 -2.17
N GLU A 5 0.66 -4.84 -2.10
CA GLU A 5 -0.10 -5.59 -3.07
C GLU A 5 -1.58 -5.43 -2.70
N VAL A 6 -2.29 -4.61 -3.47
CA VAL A 6 -3.70 -4.27 -3.24
C VAL A 6 -4.63 -5.33 -3.83
N SER A 7 -4.24 -5.88 -4.97
CA SER A 7 -4.89 -6.99 -5.69
C SER A 7 -3.83 -7.96 -6.19
N PRO A 8 -4.15 -9.25 -6.46
CA PRO A 8 -3.17 -10.21 -6.98
C PRO A 8 -2.58 -9.71 -8.31
N GLY A 9 -1.31 -9.30 -8.28
CA GLY A 9 -0.59 -8.73 -9.42
C GLY A 9 -0.63 -7.20 -9.51
N GLU A 10 -1.31 -6.51 -8.59
CA GLU A 10 -1.35 -5.04 -8.52
C GLU A 10 -0.63 -4.53 -7.26
N GLU A 11 0.48 -3.85 -7.49
CA GLU A 11 1.40 -3.37 -6.44
C GLU A 11 1.45 -1.85 -6.43
N THR A 12 0.93 -1.24 -5.36
CA THR A 12 1.00 0.20 -5.14
C THR A 12 2.10 0.54 -4.14
N VAL A 13 2.83 1.62 -4.40
CA VAL A 13 3.87 2.13 -3.50
C VAL A 13 3.38 3.39 -2.80
N PHE A 14 3.25 3.33 -1.47
CA PHE A 14 2.94 4.48 -0.64
C PHE A 14 4.22 5.00 0.03
N ARG A 15 4.51 6.29 -0.06
CA ARG A 15 5.74 6.86 0.52
C ARG A 15 5.53 7.23 1.99
N THR A 16 4.30 7.55 2.36
CA THR A 16 3.90 8.04 3.69
C THR A 16 2.75 7.24 4.30
N ILE A 17 2.53 7.40 5.61
CA ILE A 17 1.41 6.78 6.33
C ILE A 17 0.07 7.41 5.89
N GLU A 18 0.06 8.70 5.55
CA GLU A 18 -1.13 9.40 5.07
C GLU A 18 -1.58 8.90 3.70
N GLU A 19 -0.63 8.62 2.80
CA GLU A 19 -0.89 7.95 1.53
C GLU A 19 -1.48 6.56 1.76
N LEU A 20 -0.93 5.79 2.71
CA LEU A 20 -1.50 4.49 3.08
C LEU A 20 -2.94 4.63 3.61
N ALA A 21 -3.20 5.56 4.53
CA ALA A 21 -4.54 5.83 5.04
C ALA A 21 -5.51 6.24 3.93
N THR A 22 -4.99 6.91 2.90
CA THR A 22 -5.75 7.24 1.68
C THR A 22 -6.06 6.00 0.86
N GLY A 23 -5.09 5.11 0.65
CA GLY A 23 -5.34 3.83 -0.02
C GLY A 23 -6.42 3.02 0.71
N VAL A 24 -6.38 3.00 2.04
CA VAL A 24 -7.37 2.29 2.85
C VAL A 24 -8.75 2.94 2.76
N ARG A 25 -8.84 4.28 2.85
CA ARG A 25 -10.14 4.99 2.78
C ARG A 25 -10.84 4.85 1.44
N ASN A 26 -10.07 4.78 0.35
CA ASN A 26 -10.62 4.60 -1.00
C ASN A 26 -10.97 3.14 -1.30
N GLY A 27 -10.67 2.20 -0.39
CA GLY A 27 -10.89 0.78 -0.60
C GLY A 27 -9.86 0.11 -1.51
N LEU A 28 -8.80 0.82 -1.93
CA LEU A 28 -7.65 0.26 -2.63
C LEU A 28 -6.91 -0.73 -1.72
N VAL A 29 -6.67 -0.34 -0.47
CA VAL A 29 -5.95 -1.15 0.50
C VAL A 29 -6.94 -1.75 1.50
N THR A 30 -7.03 -3.08 1.52
CA THR A 30 -7.96 -3.82 2.40
C THR A 30 -7.21 -4.76 3.33
N SER A 31 -7.87 -5.39 4.30
CA SER A 31 -7.26 -6.44 5.13
C SER A 31 -6.69 -7.63 4.33
N ARG A 32 -7.12 -7.80 3.07
CA ARG A 32 -6.59 -8.83 2.15
C ARG A 32 -5.28 -8.42 1.49
N SER A 33 -4.92 -7.14 1.55
CA SER A 33 -3.70 -6.62 0.95
C SER A 33 -2.46 -7.06 1.71
N ARG A 34 -1.34 -7.15 0.99
CA ARG A 34 -0.05 -7.59 1.56
C ARG A 34 0.95 -6.46 1.48
N ILE A 35 1.75 -6.27 2.51
CA ILE A 35 2.83 -5.29 2.54
C ILE A 35 4.19 -5.98 2.39
N TYR A 36 5.03 -5.45 1.53
CA TYR A 36 6.39 -5.93 1.33
C TYR A 36 7.31 -5.38 2.41
N HIS A 37 7.93 -6.29 3.16
CA HIS A 37 8.92 -5.96 4.18
C HIS A 37 10.33 -6.11 3.62
N GLY A 38 10.98 -4.99 3.29
CA GLY A 38 12.29 -4.99 2.65
C GLY A 38 13.39 -5.68 3.46
N ALA A 39 13.36 -5.59 4.79
CA ALA A 39 14.37 -6.22 5.64
C ALA A 39 14.28 -7.77 5.66
N SER A 40 13.10 -8.32 5.37
CA SER A 40 12.89 -9.77 5.29
C SER A 40 12.69 -10.26 3.86
N GLN A 41 12.61 -9.34 2.89
CA GLN A 41 12.28 -9.58 1.48
C GLN A 41 11.02 -10.46 1.31
N LYS A 42 10.00 -10.20 2.14
CA LYS A 42 8.78 -11.02 2.19
C LYS A 42 7.53 -10.15 2.17
N TRP A 43 6.48 -10.70 1.58
CA TRP A 43 5.13 -10.17 1.68
C TRP A 43 4.49 -10.64 2.98
N LEU A 44 4.03 -9.70 3.80
CA LEU A 44 3.29 -9.97 5.02
C LEU A 44 1.88 -9.40 4.91
N PRO A 45 0.89 -9.96 5.60
CA PRO A 45 -0.45 -9.37 5.65
C PRO A 45 -0.36 -7.96 6.25
N ILE A 46 -1.06 -7.01 5.65
CA ILE A 46 -0.99 -5.61 6.06
C ILE A 46 -1.45 -5.38 7.50
N GLU A 47 -2.32 -6.25 8.01
CA GLU A 47 -2.85 -6.21 9.39
C GLU A 47 -1.76 -6.36 10.47
N PHE A 48 -0.64 -7.02 10.14
CA PHE A 48 0.49 -7.17 11.05
C PHE A 48 1.40 -5.93 11.10
N HIS A 49 1.18 -4.94 10.23
CA HIS A 49 2.03 -3.76 10.19
C HIS A 49 1.53 -2.65 11.14
N PRO A 50 2.35 -2.13 12.08
CA PRO A 50 1.95 -1.07 13.00
C PRO A 50 1.58 0.23 12.27
N HIS A 51 2.11 0.44 11.06
CA HIS A 51 1.76 1.57 10.20
C HIS A 51 0.33 1.49 9.65
N TYR A 52 -0.19 0.29 9.40
CA TYR A 52 -1.57 0.09 8.97
C TYR A 52 -2.57 0.45 10.06
N LYS A 53 -2.30 0.00 11.31
CA LYS A 53 -3.09 0.42 12.48
C LYS A 53 -3.10 1.94 12.66
N LYS A 54 -1.96 2.61 12.50
CA LYS A 54 -1.87 4.08 12.54
C LYS A 54 -2.66 4.74 11.41
N ALA A 55 -2.61 4.17 10.21
CA ALA A 55 -3.36 4.66 9.06
C ALA A 55 -4.88 4.55 9.30
N LEU A 56 -5.35 3.43 9.87
CA LEU A 56 -6.75 3.24 10.28
C LEU A 56 -7.20 4.26 11.33
N GLN A 57 -6.35 4.60 12.30
CA GLN A 57 -6.65 5.66 13.27
C GLN A 57 -6.69 7.05 12.64
N SER A 58 -5.96 7.25 11.53
CA SER A 58 -5.87 8.54 10.84
C SER A 58 -7.02 8.77 9.84
N LEU A 59 -7.80 7.73 9.51
CA LEU A 59 -8.97 7.81 8.63
C LEU A 59 -10.09 8.72 9.16
N ASP A 60 -10.12 8.96 10.47
CA ASP A 60 -11.07 9.87 11.12
C ASP A 60 -10.88 11.34 10.66
N ARG A 61 -9.73 11.67 10.06
CA ARG A 61 -9.45 13.00 9.53
C ARG A 61 -9.59 13.04 8.00
N PRO A 62 -10.42 13.95 7.43
CA PRO A 62 -10.53 14.09 5.99
C PRO A 62 -9.21 14.63 5.43
N SER A 63 -8.57 13.83 4.58
CA SER A 63 -7.38 14.25 3.85
C SER A 63 -7.68 14.17 2.35
N ALA A 64 -7.46 15.28 1.64
CA ALA A 64 -7.68 15.40 0.21
C ALA A 64 -6.39 14.95 -0.51
N TYR A 65 -6.27 13.66 -0.82
CA TYR A 65 -5.17 13.18 -1.64
C TYR A 65 -5.73 12.46 -2.87
N VAL A 66 -5.38 13.02 -4.03
CA VAL A 66 -5.66 12.44 -5.35
C VAL A 66 -4.54 11.46 -5.66
N PRO A 67 -4.81 10.18 -5.92
CA PRO A 67 -3.76 9.22 -6.25
C PRO A 67 -3.07 9.65 -7.54
N ALA A 68 -1.74 9.81 -7.49
CA ALA A 68 -0.93 9.89 -8.69
C ALA A 68 -1.00 8.52 -9.41
N PRO A 69 -1.18 8.50 -10.74
CA PRO A 69 -1.20 7.24 -11.49
C PRO A 69 0.11 6.49 -11.30
N GLU A 70 -0.03 5.20 -11.01
CA GLU A 70 1.03 4.23 -10.74
C GLU A 70 2.12 4.27 -11.84
N PRO A 71 3.43 4.19 -11.48
CA PRO A 71 4.46 3.94 -12.47
C PRO A 71 4.24 2.52 -13.03
N ALA A 72 3.89 2.44 -14.31
CA ALA A 72 3.67 1.22 -15.06
C ALA A 72 4.71 0.12 -14.73
N PRO A 73 4.31 -1.16 -14.70
CA PRO A 73 5.20 -2.26 -14.37
C PRO A 73 6.40 -2.25 -15.31
N ALA A 74 7.60 -2.30 -14.74
CA ALA A 74 8.80 -2.59 -15.52
C ALA A 74 8.59 -3.94 -16.21
N PRO A 75 8.65 -4.03 -17.56
CA PRO A 75 8.65 -5.32 -18.22
C PRO A 75 9.95 -6.04 -17.88
N ALA A 76 9.88 -7.03 -16.99
CA ALA A 76 10.94 -8.00 -16.83
C ALA A 76 10.84 -9.05 -17.95
N HIS A 77 11.68 -8.85 -18.97
CA HIS A 77 12.46 -9.88 -19.68
C HIS A 77 11.73 -10.98 -20.49
N VAL A 78 11.93 -11.01 -21.82
CA VAL A 78 12.16 -12.26 -22.56
C VAL A 78 12.93 -12.02 -23.89
N LYS A 79 14.15 -12.57 -23.93
CA LYS A 79 15.06 -12.97 -25.04
C LYS A 79 15.46 -11.97 -26.13
#